data_AF-A0A242NSZ5-F1
#
_entry.id   AF-A0A242NSZ5-F1
#
_cell.length_a   1.000
_cell.length_b   1.000
_cell.length_c   1.000
_cell.angle_alpha   90.00
_cell.angle_beta   90.00
_cell.angle_gamma   90.00
#
_symmetry.space_group_name_H-M   'P 1'
#
loop_
_entity.id
_entity.type
_entity.pdbx_description
1 polymer ?
#
loop_
_entity_poly.entity_id
_entity_poly.type
_entity_poly.pdbx_seq_one_letter_code
_entity_poly.pdbx_strand_id
1 'polypeptide(L)'
;MSEQRVTAAALKFTTVNSQDQITQKPLRDSVKQALKNYLSQLNGEDPTDLYELVLAEVEHPFLDMVMQYTRGNQTRAANMLGINRGTLRKKLKQYGMS
;
A
#
# COMPACT_ATOMS: atom_id res chain seq x y z
N MET A 1 0.90 -23.96 14.29
CA MET A 1 0.53 -22.77 13.49
C MET A 1 1.82 -22.20 12.95
N SER A 2 2.14 -22.44 11.68
CA SER A 2 3.37 -21.93 11.06
C SER A 2 3.26 -20.42 10.88
N GLU A 3 4.12 -19.64 11.54
CA GLU A 3 4.26 -18.21 11.28
C GLU A 3 4.85 -18.00 9.88
N GLN A 4 3.99 -17.69 8.92
CA GLN A 4 4.44 -17.31 7.59
C GLN A 4 5.10 -15.94 7.69
N ARG A 5 6.44 -15.90 7.71
CA ARG A 5 7.20 -14.64 7.69
C ARG A 5 6.87 -13.86 6.42
N VAL A 6 6.21 -12.72 6.58
CA VAL A 6 5.99 -11.76 5.50
C VAL A 6 7.36 -11.21 5.10
N THR A 7 7.78 -11.47 3.86
CA THR A 7 9.00 -10.86 3.31
C THR A 7 8.61 -9.80 2.30
N ALA A 8 9.39 -8.71 2.22
CA ALA A 8 9.18 -7.69 1.19
C ALA A 8 9.36 -8.23 -0.24
N ALA A 9 9.87 -9.47 -0.41
CA ALA A 9 9.92 -10.19 -1.67
C ALA A 9 8.56 -10.77 -2.08
N ALA A 10 7.57 -10.84 -1.18
CA ALA A 10 6.23 -11.36 -1.47
C ALA A 10 5.33 -10.36 -2.21
N LEU A 11 5.52 -9.06 -1.98
CA LEU A 11 4.73 -8.01 -2.63
C LEU A 11 5.33 -7.65 -3.99
N LYS A 12 4.87 -8.34 -5.04
CA LYS A 12 5.27 -8.11 -6.43
C LYS A 12 4.06 -7.68 -7.27
N PHE A 13 4.34 -6.91 -8.31
CA PHE A 13 3.37 -6.57 -9.36
C PHE A 13 3.90 -7.02 -10.72
N THR A 14 2.97 -7.36 -11.60
CA THR A 14 3.25 -7.74 -12.98
C THR A 14 3.45 -6.50 -13.83
N THR A 15 4.49 -6.47 -14.66
CA THR A 15 4.78 -5.39 -15.60
C THR A 15 5.41 -5.95 -16.87
N VAL A 16 5.51 -5.13 -17.92
CA VAL A 16 6.13 -5.48 -19.20
C VAL A 16 7.47 -4.75 -19.30
N ASN A 17 8.54 -5.45 -19.69
CA ASN A 17 9.86 -4.85 -19.91
C ASN A 17 10.02 -4.32 -21.35
N SER A 18 11.18 -3.75 -21.66
CA SER A 18 11.50 -3.21 -22.99
C SER A 18 11.55 -4.23 -24.12
N GLN A 19 11.47 -5.53 -23.82
CA GLN A 19 11.45 -6.64 -24.78
C GLN A 19 10.04 -7.28 -24.89
N ASP A 20 8.99 -6.57 -24.48
CA ASP A 20 7.60 -7.06 -24.44
C ASP A 20 7.39 -8.34 -23.61
N GLN A 21 8.27 -8.60 -22.64
CA GLN A 21 8.16 -9.75 -21.75
C GLN A 21 7.47 -9.36 -20.43
N ILE A 22 6.55 -10.22 -19.99
CA ILE A 22 5.91 -10.14 -18.68
C ILE A 22 6.93 -10.48 -17.58
N THR A 23 7.14 -9.57 -16.65
CA THR A 23 8.05 -9.74 -15.51
C THR A 23 7.40 -9.30 -14.20
N GLN A 24 7.98 -9.73 -13.09
CA GLN A 24 7.53 -9.40 -11.73
C GLN A 24 8.50 -8.43 -11.09
N LYS A 25 8.00 -7.28 -10.62
CA LYS A 25 8.80 -6.29 -9.88
C LYS A 25 8.29 -6.13 -8.46
N PRO A 26 9.17 -5.88 -7.47
CA PRO A 26 8.75 -5.55 -6.10
C PRO A 26 7.92 -4.26 -6.04
N LEU A 27 6.93 -4.18 -5.13
CA LEU A 27 6.11 -2.98 -4.93
C LEU A 27 6.93 -1.70 -4.70
N ARG A 28 8.08 -1.81 -4.01
CA ARG A 28 8.99 -0.69 -3.76
C ARG A 28 9.45 0.02 -5.04
N ASP A 29 9.53 -0.70 -6.17
CA ASP A 29 9.95 -0.13 -7.44
C ASP A 29 8.83 0.72 -8.06
N SER A 30 7.56 0.32 -7.88
CA SER A 30 6.40 1.13 -8.27
C SER A 30 6.35 2.44 -7.49
N VAL A 31 6.58 2.38 -6.17
CA VAL A 31 6.61 3.58 -5.31
C VAL A 31 7.74 4.52 -5.74
N LYS A 32 8.95 4.00 -5.98
CA LYS A 32 10.08 4.80 -6.48
C LYS A 32 9.77 5.45 -7.82
N GLN A 33 9.13 4.72 -8.74
CA GLN A 33 8.78 5.24 -10.06
C GLN A 33 7.75 6.37 -9.95
N ALA A 34 6.70 6.20 -9.13
CA ALA A 34 5.69 7.22 -8.89
C ALA A 34 6.31 8.50 -8.28
N LEU A 35 7.14 8.36 -7.25
CA LEU A 35 7.82 9.48 -6.61
C LEU A 35 8.78 10.19 -7.56
N LYS A 36 9.57 9.45 -8.35
CA LYS A 36 10.47 10.04 -9.34
C LYS A 36 9.69 10.88 -10.36
N ASN A 37 8.57 10.37 -10.84
CA ASN A 37 7.72 11.09 -11.78
C ASN A 37 7.16 12.37 -11.16
N TYR A 38 6.58 12.28 -9.95
CA TYR A 38 6.04 13.43 -9.23
C TYR A 38 7.10 14.51 -8.99
N LEU A 39 8.25 14.14 -8.39
CA LEU A 39 9.32 15.09 -8.08
C LEU A 39 9.92 15.74 -9.34
N SER A 40 9.96 15.02 -10.48
CA SER A 40 10.44 15.59 -11.75
C SER A 40 9.52 16.67 -12.34
N GLN A 41 8.26 16.74 -11.89
CA GLN A 41 7.25 17.68 -12.37
C GLN A 41 7.15 18.94 -11.50
N LEU A 42 7.83 18.98 -10.34
CA LEU A 42 7.73 20.08 -9.38
C LEU A 42 8.46 21.36 -9.81
N ASN A 43 9.21 21.34 -10.92
CA ASN A 43 9.87 22.53 -11.49
C ASN A 43 10.69 23.38 -10.48
N GLY A 44 11.26 22.75 -9.45
CA GLY A 44 12.07 23.41 -8.43
C GLY A 44 11.32 23.84 -7.17
N GLU A 45 10.02 23.53 -7.06
CA GLU A 45 9.26 23.72 -5.82
C GLU A 45 9.39 22.50 -4.89
N ASP A 46 9.45 22.76 -3.58
CA ASP A 46 9.42 21.70 -2.57
C ASP A 46 7.97 21.35 -2.20
N PRO A 47 7.59 20.06 -2.23
CA PRO A 47 6.23 19.66 -1.91
C PRO A 47 6.01 19.64 -0.39
N THR A 48 4.87 20.14 0.07
CA THR A 48 4.42 19.98 1.46
C THR A 48 3.61 18.69 1.63
N ASP A 49 3.67 18.09 2.82
CA ASP A 49 2.85 16.91 3.20
C ASP A 49 3.01 15.67 2.31
N LEU A 50 4.14 15.54 1.58
CA LEU A 50 4.42 14.41 0.70
C LEU A 50 4.36 13.05 1.43
N TYR A 51 4.74 13.01 2.70
CA TYR A 51 4.63 11.80 3.52
C TYR A 51 3.17 11.35 3.67
N GLU A 52 2.26 12.26 4.01
CA GLU A 52 0.84 11.94 4.20
C GLU A 52 0.18 11.58 2.86
N LEU A 53 0.55 12.26 1.78
CA LEU A 53 0.10 11.93 0.42
C LEU A 53 0.45 10.47 0.07
N VAL A 54 1.73 10.09 0.21
CA VAL A 54 2.18 8.73 -0.10
C VAL A 54 1.57 7.72 0.85
N LEU A 55 1.45 8.05 2.13
CA LEU A 55 0.84 7.18 3.13
C LEU A 55 -0.62 6.88 2.78
N ALA A 56 -1.40 7.90 2.38
CA ALA A 56 -2.79 7.74 1.97
C ALA A 56 -2.94 6.84 0.73
N GLU A 57 -2.11 7.08 -0.30
CA GLU A 57 -2.10 6.29 -1.54
C GLU A 57 -1.78 4.80 -1.33
N VAL A 58 -0.96 4.49 -0.31
CA VAL A 58 -0.62 3.10 0.02
C VAL A 58 -1.62 2.49 0.99
N GLU A 59 -2.03 3.25 1.99
CA GLU A 59 -2.84 2.73 3.10
C GLU A 59 -4.30 2.47 2.68
N HIS A 60 -4.87 3.31 1.82
CA HIS A 60 -6.24 3.08 1.34
C HIS A 60 -6.42 1.71 0.65
N PRO A 61 -5.67 1.36 -0.43
CA PRO A 61 -5.83 0.05 -1.07
C PRO A 61 -5.38 -1.11 -0.18
N PHE A 62 -4.43 -0.87 0.72
CA PHE A 62 -4.00 -1.87 1.69
C PHE A 62 -5.14 -2.28 2.64
N LEU A 63 -5.83 -1.29 3.23
CA LEU A 63 -6.95 -1.53 4.12
C LEU A 63 -8.13 -2.15 3.39
N ASP A 64 -8.46 -1.66 2.19
CA ASP A 64 -9.54 -2.19 1.37
C ASP A 64 -9.33 -3.69 1.07
N MET A 65 -8.15 -4.05 0.55
CA MET A 65 -7.82 -5.45 0.24
C MET A 65 -7.88 -6.37 1.47
N VAL A 66 -7.43 -5.91 2.64
CA VAL A 66 -7.50 -6.69 3.88
C VAL A 66 -8.94 -6.82 4.37
N MET A 67 -9.75 -5.77 4.26
CA MET A 67 -11.16 -5.82 4.61
C MET A 67 -11.94 -6.77 3.69
N GLN A 68 -11.66 -6.76 2.38
CA GLN A 68 -12.22 -7.73 1.43
C GLN A 68 -11.78 -9.17 1.77
N TYR A 69 -10.49 -9.40 2.01
CA TYR A 69 -9.95 -10.71 2.35
C TYR A 69 -10.56 -11.28 3.66
N THR A 70 -10.84 -10.39 4.61
CA THR A 70 -11.49 -10.74 5.87
C THR A 70 -13.02 -10.69 5.82
N ARG A 71 -13.60 -10.41 4.65
CA ARG A 71 -15.05 -10.30 4.40
C ARG A 71 -15.73 -9.34 5.37
N GLY A 72 -15.12 -8.18 5.62
CA GLY A 72 -15.63 -7.17 6.54
C GLY A 72 -15.32 -7.44 8.03
N ASN A 73 -14.68 -8.56 8.39
CA ASN A 73 -14.39 -8.87 9.79
C ASN A 73 -13.22 -8.02 10.32
N GLN A 74 -13.54 -6.88 10.92
CA GLN A 74 -12.56 -5.93 11.47
C GLN A 74 -11.66 -6.52 12.57
N THR A 75 -12.16 -7.46 13.39
CA THR A 75 -11.31 -8.10 14.42
C THR A 75 -10.24 -8.97 13.76
N ARG A 76 -10.63 -9.77 12.76
CA ARG A 76 -9.68 -10.59 11.99
C ARG A 76 -8.70 -9.72 11.19
N ALA A 77 -9.17 -8.63 10.58
CA ALA A 77 -8.33 -7.67 9.87
C ALA A 77 -7.30 -7.04 10.81
N ALA A 78 -7.73 -6.51 11.96
CA ALA A 78 -6.84 -5.91 12.95
C ALA A 78 -5.76 -6.89 13.43
N ASN A 79 -6.14 -8.14 13.71
CA ASN A 79 -5.19 -9.19 14.08
C ASN A 79 -4.19 -9.50 12.96
N MET A 80 -4.64 -9.56 11.71
CA MET A 80 -3.79 -9.80 10.53
C MET A 80 -2.80 -8.65 10.29
N LEU A 81 -3.27 -7.42 10.47
CA LEU A 81 -2.50 -6.20 10.31
C LEU A 81 -1.52 -5.95 11.46
N GLY A 82 -1.71 -6.63 12.61
CA GLY A 82 -0.93 -6.40 13.82
C GLY A 82 -1.23 -5.04 14.48
N ILE A 83 -2.44 -4.50 14.29
CA ILE A 83 -2.85 -3.22 14.89
C ILE A 83 -4.07 -3.39 15.79
N ASN A 84 -4.28 -2.45 16.71
CA ASN A 84 -5.49 -2.43 17.51
C ASN A 84 -6.74 -2.20 16.63
N ARG A 85 -7.85 -2.92 16.90
CA ARG A 85 -9.13 -2.73 16.18
C ARG A 85 -9.63 -1.28 16.19
N GLY A 86 -9.44 -0.55 17.30
CA GLY A 86 -9.78 0.86 17.39
C GLY A 86 -8.99 1.73 16.39
N THR A 87 -7.71 1.41 16.18
CA THR A 87 -6.86 2.05 15.16
C THR A 87 -7.36 1.73 13.76
N LEU A 88 -7.63 0.44 13.46
CA LEU A 88 -8.21 0.04 12.17
C LEU A 88 -9.50 0.81 11.87
N ARG A 89 -10.42 0.88 12.84
CA ARG A 89 -11.69 1.60 12.68
C ARG A 89 -11.48 3.09 12.37
N LYS A 90 -10.54 3.76 13.06
CA LYS A 90 -10.22 5.17 12.79
C LYS A 90 -9.71 5.35 11.36
N LYS A 91 -8.82 4.47 10.90
CA LYS A 91 -8.28 4.51 9.54
C LYS A 91 -9.34 4.22 8.47
N LEU A 92 -10.20 3.22 8.67
CA LEU A 92 -11.32 2.97 7.76
C LEU A 92 -12.24 4.19 7.63
N LYS A 93 -12.53 4.88 8.75
CA LYS A 93 -13.31 6.13 8.72
C LYS A 93 -12.60 7.25 7.96
N GLN A 94 -11.27 7.40 8.14
CA GLN A 94 -10.47 8.40 7.44
C GLN A 94 -10.58 8.27 5.92
N TYR A 95 -10.67 7.03 5.40
CA TYR A 95 -10.78 6.75 3.97
C TYR A 95 -12.23 6.46 3.50
N GLY A 96 -13.25 6.73 4.32
CA GLY A 96 -14.65 6.55 3.90
C GLY A 96 -15.10 5.09 3.70
N MET A 97 -14.43 4.13 4.34
CA MET A 97 -14.71 2.69 4.24
C MET A 97 -15.53 2.12 5.42
N SER A 98 -16.11 2.98 6.26
CA SER A 98 -16.79 2.60 7.52
C SER A 98 -18.31 2.69 7.44
#